data_AF-A0A7J3JFG6-F1
#
_entry.id   AF-A0A7J3JFG6-F1
#
_cell.length_a   1.000
_cell.length_b   1.000
_cell.length_c   1.000
_cell.angle_alpha   90.00
_cell.angle_beta   90.00
_cell.angle_gamma   90.00
#
_symmetry.space_group_name_H-M   'P 1'
#
loop_
_entity.id
_entity.type
_entity.pdbx_description
1 polymer ?
#
loop_
_entity_poly.entity_id
_entity_poly.type
_entity_poly.pdbx_seq_one_letter_code
_entity_poly.pdbx_strand_id
1 'polypeptide(L)' 'MSGGEGEFCGNCDGHNCYDYPSKVFCSTRHAKNLDPIVDTLWRCESYNRVSQECYCVREAQKAKNSGRET' A
#
# COMPACT_ATOMS: atom_id res chain seq x y z
N MET A 1 -15.50 -14.69 6.11
CA MET A 1 -14.27 -14.51 5.31
C MET A 1 -13.23 -13.88 6.21
N SER A 2 -12.28 -14.66 6.72
CA SER A 2 -11.14 -14.14 7.48
C SER A 2 -10.18 -13.49 6.48
N GLY A 3 -10.44 -12.22 6.14
CA GLY A 3 -9.56 -11.42 5.28
C GLY A 3 -8.28 -11.12 6.03
N GLY A 4 -7.31 -12.02 5.97
CA GLY A 4 -5.97 -11.77 6.48
C GLY A 4 -5.41 -10.52 5.81
N GLU A 5 -4.85 -9.61 6.61
CA GLU A 5 -4.13 -8.44 6.13
C GLU A 5 -2.92 -8.92 5.33
N GLY A 6 -3.08 -9.10 4.02
CA GLY A 6 -1.99 -9.46 3.13
C GLY A 6 -0.81 -8.49 3.27
N GLU A 7 0.38 -8.92 2.88
CA GLU A 7 1.55 -8.08 2.87
C GLU A 7 1.48 -7.14 1.67
N PHE A 8 1.25 -5.85 1.92
CA PHE A 8 1.05 -4.83 0.90
C PHE A 8 1.89 -3.59 1.18
N CYS A 9 2.26 -2.85 0.15
CA CYS A 9 2.93 -1.56 0.33
C CYS A 9 2.04 -0.60 1.11
N GLY A 10 0.71 -0.72 1.04
CA GLY A 10 -0.22 0.05 1.87
C GLY A 10 -0.20 -0.23 3.39
N ASN A 11 0.47 -1.30 3.85
CA ASN A 11 0.68 -1.59 5.27
C ASN A 11 2.17 -1.82 5.60
N CYS A 12 3.06 -1.21 4.80
CA CYS A 12 4.51 -1.27 4.96
C CYS A 12 5.04 -0.08 5.78
N ASP A 13 6.06 -0.25 6.60
CA ASP A 13 6.71 0.82 7.37
C ASP A 13 7.22 1.98 6.50
N GLY A 14 7.63 1.69 5.26
CA GLY A 14 8.08 2.69 4.30
C GLY A 14 6.96 3.40 3.51
N HIS A 15 5.69 3.16 3.81
CA HIS A 15 4.58 3.72 3.05
C HIS A 15 4.22 5.14 3.49
N ASN A 16 3.98 6.01 2.52
CA ASN A 16 3.47 7.36 2.70
C ASN A 16 2.28 7.58 1.76
N CYS A 17 1.39 8.51 2.12
CA CYS A 17 0.27 8.87 1.26
C CYS A 17 0.76 9.48 -0.06
N TYR A 18 0.16 9.09 -1.18
CA TYR A 18 0.41 9.68 -2.50
C TYR A 18 -0.91 9.97 -3.24
N ASP A 19 -1.64 8.93 -3.64
CA ASP A 19 -2.94 9.04 -4.30
C ASP A 19 -3.90 8.06 -3.61
N TYR A 20 -4.67 8.57 -2.65
CA TYR A 20 -5.45 7.72 -1.77
C TYR A 20 -6.78 7.30 -2.41
N PRO A 21 -7.18 6.01 -2.36
CA PRO A 21 -6.48 4.89 -1.73
C PRO A 21 -5.65 4.04 -2.73
N SER A 22 -5.49 4.47 -3.97
CA SER A 22 -4.97 3.65 -5.09
C SER A 22 -3.46 3.41 -5.02
N LYS A 23 -2.67 4.44 -4.68
CA LYS A 23 -1.21 4.42 -4.71
C LYS A 23 -0.60 5.02 -3.45
N VAL A 24 0.56 4.48 -3.09
CA VAL A 24 1.41 4.97 -2.00
C VAL A 24 2.78 5.37 -2.53
N PHE A 25 3.42 6.28 -1.81
CA PHE A 25 4.83 6.58 -1.98
C PHE A 25 5.65 5.65 -1.07
N CYS A 26 6.57 4.88 -1.64
CA CYS A 26 7.46 3.98 -0.93
C CYS A 26 8.83 4.63 -0.69
N SER A 27 9.10 5.04 0.55
CA SER A 27 10.36 5.69 0.95
C SER A 27 11.58 4.79 0.73
N THR A 28 11.44 3.48 0.92
CA THR A 28 12.51 2.50 0.69
C THR A 28 12.92 2.41 -0.78
N ARG A 29 11.95 2.46 -1.71
CA ARG A 29 12.23 2.46 -3.17
C ARG A 29 12.86 3.78 -3.60
N HIS A 30 12.36 4.90 -3.07
CA HIS A 30 12.97 6.21 -3.27
C HIS A 30 14.45 6.23 -2.85
N ALA A 31 14.75 5.74 -1.64
CA ALA A 31 16.13 5.65 -1.13
C ALA A 31 17.05 4.75 -1.97
N LYS A 32 16.48 3.80 -2.72
CA LYS A 32 17.20 2.91 -3.66
C LYS A 32 17.23 3.42 -5.09
N ASN A 33 16.76 4.65 -5.35
CA ASN A 33 16.64 5.23 -6.69
C ASN A 33 15.78 4.37 -7.65
N LEU A 34 14.76 3.71 -7.11
CA LEU A 34 13.73 2.97 -7.84
C LEU A 34 12.45 3.82 -7.91
N ASP A 35 11.53 3.50 -8.84
CA ASP A 35 10.23 4.18 -8.92
C ASP A 35 9.47 4.05 -7.59
N PRO A 36 9.27 5.14 -6.83
CA PRO A 36 8.70 5.07 -5.49
C PRO A 36 7.17 5.02 -5.48
N ILE A 37 6.50 5.29 -6.60
CA ILE A 37 5.04 5.30 -6.66
C ILE A 37 4.57 3.89 -6.99
N VAL A 38 3.84 3.27 -6.06
CA VAL A 38 3.42 1.88 -6.18
C VAL A 38 1.96 1.71 -5.77
N ASP A 39 1.29 0.68 -6.29
CA ASP A 39 -0.08 0.38 -5.91
C ASP A 39 -0.18 0.02 -4.43
N THR A 40 -1.22 0.52 -3.77
CA THR A 40 -1.48 0.26 -2.35
C THR A 40 -1.60 -1.24 -2.05
N LEU A 41 -2.11 -2.02 -3.00
CA LEU A 41 -2.31 -3.48 -2.90
C LEU A 41 -1.21 -4.31 -3.58
N TRP A 42 -0.09 -3.70 -3.96
CA TRP A 42 1.09 -4.40 -4.44
C TRP A 42 2.11 -4.61 -3.31
N ARG A 43 3.10 -5.50 -3.47
CA ARG A 43 4.15 -5.77 -2.48
C ARG A 43 5.53 -5.72 -3.14
N CYS A 44 6.47 -4.98 -2.54
CA CYS A 44 7.88 -5.04 -2.92
C CYS A 44 8.68 -6.03 -2.07
N GLU A 45 9.86 -6.44 -2.57
CA GLU A 45 10.80 -7.31 -1.84
C GLU A 45 11.33 -6.70 -0.54
N SER A 46 11.29 -5.37 -0.42
CA SER A 46 11.71 -4.63 0.79
C SER A 46 10.55 -4.33 1.74
N TYR A 47 9.45 -5.08 1.65
CA TYR A 47 8.32 -4.95 2.56
C TYR A 47 8.78 -5.16 4.01
N ASN A 48 8.41 -4.22 4.88
CA ASN A 48 8.60 -4.29 6.31
C ASN A 48 7.27 -3.98 6.98
N ARG A 49 6.76 -4.85 7.85
CA ARG A 49 5.44 -4.66 8.44
C ARG A 49 5.45 -3.45 9.37
N VAL A 50 4.51 -2.52 9.17
CA VAL A 50 4.28 -1.44 10.13
C VAL A 50 3.45 -1.98 11.31
N SER A 51 3.78 -1.58 12.54
CA SER A 51 3.01 -1.95 13.73
C SER A 51 1.75 -1.09 13.94
N GLN A 52 1.67 0.04 13.24
CA GLN A 52 0.57 0.99 13.35
C GLN A 52 -0.65 0.53 12.55
N GLU A 53 -1.85 0.74 13.08
CA GLU A 53 -3.06 0.54 12.29
C GLU A 53 -3.08 1.55 11.14
N CYS A 54 -3.32 1.07 9.91
CA CYS A 54 -3.46 1.91 8.73
C CYS A 54 -4.68 1.48 7.91
N TYR A 55 -5.41 2.46 7.38
CA TYR A 55 -6.62 2.23 6.58
C TYR A 55 -6.35 2.14 5.06
N CYS A 56 -5.11 2.35 4.58
CA CYS A 56 -4.79 2.34 3.15
C CYS A 56 -5.19 1.02 2.47
N VAL A 57 -4.79 -0.13 3.02
CA VAL A 57 -5.16 -1.45 2.46
C VAL A 57 -6.68 -1.66 2.50
N ARG A 58 -7.32 -1.28 3.61
CA ARG A 58 -8.77 -1.44 3.80
C ARG A 58 -9.57 -0.66 2.76
N GLU A 59 -9.25 0.61 2.55
CA GLU A 59 -9.96 1.44 1.58
C GLU A 59 -9.60 1.08 0.13
N ALA A 60 -8.36 0.66 -0.14
CA ALA A 60 -7.98 0.19 -1.47
C ALA A 60 -8.73 -1.10 -1.86
N GLN A 61 -8.90 -2.04 -0.92
CA GLN A 61 -9.70 -3.25 -1.14
C GLN A 61 -11.17 -2.92 -1.37
N LYS A 62 -11.74 -1.96 -0.63
CA LYS A 62 -13.11 -1.48 -0.86
C LYS A 62 -13.25 -0.85 -2.25
N ALA A 63 -12.35 0.05 -2.63
CA ALA A 63 -12.38 0.72 -3.95
C ALA A 63 -12.34 -0.30 -5.10
N LYS A 64 -11.47 -1.31 -5.00
CA LYS A 64 -11.35 -2.40 -5.98
C LYS A 64 -12.64 -3.24 -6.06
N ASN A 65 -13.30 -3.52 -4.94
CA ASN A 65 -14.53 -4.30 -4.91
C ASN A 65 -15.77 -3.51 -5.36
N SER A 66 -15.75 -2.19 -5.22
CA SER A 66 -16.86 -1.31 -5.60
C SER A 66 -16.85 -0.89 -7.08
N GLY A 67 -15.91 -1.37 -7.89
CA GLY A 67 -15.79 -0.96 -9.30
C GLY A 67 -15.54 0.53 -9.49
N ARG A 68 -15.05 1.21 -8.45
CA ARG A 68 -14.75 2.64 -8.49
C ARG A 68 -13.34 2.80 -9.04
N GLU A 69 -13.21 2.62 -10.35
CA GLU A 69 -12.02 2.98 -11.10
C GLU A 69 -11.93 4.51 -11.10
N THR A 70 -10.87 5.05 -10.48
CA THR A 70 -10.47 6.47 -10.57
C THR A 70 -9.24 6.59 -11.44
#